data_AF-A0A1S3L6G1-F1
#
_entry.id   AF-A0A1S3L6G1-F1
#
_cell.length_a   1.000
_cell.length_b   1.000
_cell.length_c   1.000
_cell.angle_alpha   90.00
_cell.angle_beta   90.00
_cell.angle_gamma   90.00
#
_symmetry.space_group_name_H-M   'P 1'
#
loop_
_entity.id
_entity.type
_entity.pdbx_description
1 polymer ?
#
loop_
_entity_poly.entity_id
_entity_poly.type
_entity_poly.pdbx_seq_one_letter_code
_entity_poly.pdbx_strand_id
1 'polypeptide(L)'
;MEKENKHGSSHQYGSLECTKWNTDNSKTEEDIVSMADSTITIDDIEGELFKIDRIRDVLVRRESELRYMMDDIQLCKEITRLKKELQKLVSVPDNDKSNEDRQKEEDLLQQIHKLVETRDFLVDDVEFERLREREEDKEMADFLQSRFPRNSKKKGVCSNSAS
;
A
#
# COMPACT_ATOMS: atom_id res chain seq x y z
N MET A 1 5.10 16.28 32.78
CA MET A 1 5.37 14.99 32.13
C MET A 1 4.06 14.54 31.50
N GLU A 2 3.71 15.14 30.37
CA GLU A 2 2.45 14.88 29.68
C GLU A 2 2.73 13.92 28.52
N LYS A 3 2.13 12.73 28.59
CA LYS A 3 2.17 11.73 27.52
C LYS A 3 1.12 12.12 26.50
N GLU A 4 1.51 12.79 25.41
CA GLU A 4 0.68 12.83 24.21
C GLU A 4 0.74 11.47 23.52
N ASN A 5 -0.27 10.65 23.82
CA ASN A 5 -0.55 9.39 23.17
C ASN A 5 -1.43 9.66 21.94
N LYS A 6 -0.91 10.38 20.94
CA LYS A 6 -1.57 10.49 19.63
C LYS A 6 -1.19 9.26 18.84
N HIS A 7 -2.07 8.27 18.88
CA HIS A 7 -2.07 7.15 17.95
C HIS A 7 -2.05 7.75 16.56
N GLY A 8 -0.92 7.61 15.86
CA GLY A 8 -0.86 7.89 14.45
C GLY A 8 -1.97 7.09 13.79
N SER A 9 -2.81 7.77 13.02
CA SER A 9 -3.58 7.11 11.97
C SER A 9 -2.57 6.28 11.19
N SER A 10 -2.53 4.98 11.44
CA SER A 10 -1.68 4.06 10.72
C SER A 10 -2.16 4.16 9.29
N HIS A 11 -1.47 4.97 8.48
CA HIS A 11 -1.73 5.09 7.05
C HIS A 11 -1.49 3.70 6.49
N GLN A 12 -2.58 2.97 6.35
CA GLN A 12 -2.60 1.57 6.02
C GLN A 12 -2.47 1.50 4.51
N TYR A 13 -1.26 1.19 4.04
CA TYR A 13 -1.02 0.77 2.67
C TYR A 13 -1.92 -0.44 2.40
N GLY A 14 -3.02 -0.20 1.69
CA GLY A 14 -4.25 -1.00 1.76
C GLY A 14 -4.18 -2.33 1.01
N SER A 15 -3.25 -2.50 0.07
CA SER A 15 -3.12 -3.70 -0.77
C SER A 15 -2.31 -4.81 -0.08
N LEU A 16 -1.50 -4.47 0.93
CA LEU A 16 -0.68 -5.46 1.66
C LEU A 16 -1.51 -6.58 2.32
N GLU A 17 -2.77 -6.31 2.68
CA GLU A 17 -3.64 -7.24 3.40
C GLU A 17 -4.40 -8.22 2.51
N CYS A 18 -4.53 -7.92 1.22
CA CYS A 18 -5.37 -8.70 0.29
C CYS A 18 -4.69 -9.99 -0.23
N THR A 19 -3.44 -10.25 0.16
CA THR A 19 -2.64 -11.37 -0.37
C THR A 19 -2.80 -12.70 0.38
N LYS A 20 -3.79 -12.84 1.27
CA LYS A 20 -4.17 -14.17 1.79
C LYS A 20 -4.88 -14.97 0.70
N TRP A 21 -4.09 -15.67 -0.10
CA TRP A 21 -4.58 -16.71 -0.99
C TRP A 21 -4.94 -17.94 -0.16
N ASN A 22 -6.19 -18.38 -0.24
CA ASN A 22 -6.57 -19.69 0.29
C ASN A 22 -5.95 -20.74 -0.64
N THR A 23 -4.89 -21.41 -0.16
CA THR A 23 -4.43 -22.69 -0.70
C THR A 23 -5.41 -23.79 -0.31
N ASP A 24 -6.69 -23.64 -0.64
CA ASP A 24 -7.62 -24.77 -0.62
C ASP A 24 -7.40 -25.57 -1.92
N ASN A 25 -6.22 -26.16 -2.03
CA ASN A 25 -6.06 -27.37 -2.81
C ASN A 25 -6.29 -28.51 -1.82
N SER A 26 -7.56 -28.91 -1.67
CA SER A 26 -7.91 -30.14 -0.98
C SER A 26 -7.02 -31.25 -1.51
N LYS A 27 -6.19 -31.82 -0.63
CA LYS A 27 -5.49 -33.07 -0.88
C LYS A 27 -6.53 -34.13 -1.26
N THR A 28 -6.66 -34.43 -2.54
CA THR A 28 -7.15 -35.74 -2.99
C THR A 28 -5.91 -36.60 -3.15
N GLU A 29 -5.68 -37.41 -2.11
CA GLU A 29 -4.84 -38.57 -2.18
C GLU A 29 -5.48 -39.55 -3.18
N GLU A 30 -4.66 -40.09 -4.09
CA GLU A 30 -5.01 -41.01 -5.19
C GLU A 30 -5.61 -40.39 -6.47
N ASP A 31 -4.77 -39.73 -7.28
CA ASP A 31 -5.00 -39.63 -8.72
C ASP A 31 -3.80 -40.24 -9.45
N ILE A 32 -3.99 -41.46 -9.96
CA ILE A 32 -3.01 -42.17 -10.77
C ILE A 32 -2.96 -41.44 -12.11
N VAL A 33 -1.92 -40.64 -12.34
CA VAL A 33 -1.74 -39.86 -13.56
C VAL A 33 -1.66 -40.80 -14.77
N SER A 34 -2.78 -40.94 -15.48
CA SER A 34 -2.85 -41.52 -16.81
C SER A 34 -2.26 -40.52 -17.80
N MET A 35 -1.11 -40.84 -18.37
CA MET A 35 -0.40 -40.03 -19.39
C MET A 35 -1.01 -40.21 -20.79
N ALA A 36 -2.33 -40.28 -20.90
CA ALA A 36 -3.04 -40.39 -22.17
C ALA A 36 -4.01 -39.22 -22.31
N ASP A 37 -3.68 -38.31 -23.22
CA ASP A 37 -4.44 -37.16 -23.70
C ASP A 37 -4.87 -36.13 -22.65
N SER A 38 -3.91 -35.31 -22.19
CA SER A 38 -4.23 -33.99 -21.65
C SER A 38 -4.82 -33.12 -22.77
N THR A 39 -6.13 -33.20 -22.95
CA THR A 39 -6.91 -32.28 -23.78
C THR A 39 -7.03 -30.94 -23.07
N ILE A 40 -5.92 -30.20 -22.98
CA ILE A 40 -5.97 -28.80 -22.54
C ILE A 40 -6.81 -28.05 -23.56
N THR A 41 -7.94 -27.50 -23.10
CA THR A 41 -8.85 -26.75 -23.95
C THR A 41 -8.39 -25.30 -24.07
N ILE A 42 -8.89 -24.59 -25.08
CA ILE A 42 -8.63 -23.15 -25.23
C ILE A 42 -9.15 -22.41 -23.98
N ASP A 43 -10.31 -22.81 -23.46
CA ASP A 43 -10.91 -22.24 -22.24
C ASP A 43 -10.01 -22.43 -21.01
N ASP A 44 -9.29 -23.55 -20.90
CA ASP A 44 -8.33 -23.79 -19.81
C ASP A 44 -7.14 -22.83 -19.90
N ILE A 45 -6.61 -22.60 -21.10
CA ILE A 45 -5.51 -21.66 -21.35
C ILE A 45 -5.95 -20.22 -21.05
N GLU A 46 -7.14 -19.82 -21.53
CA GLU A 46 -7.71 -18.51 -21.27
C GLU A 46 -7.96 -18.27 -19.78
N GLY A 47 -8.43 -19.30 -19.06
CA GLY A 47 -8.62 -19.27 -17.62
C GLY A 47 -7.32 -19.04 -16.85
N GLU A 48 -6.24 -19.73 -17.22
CA GLU A 48 -4.91 -19.54 -16.61
C GLU A 48 -4.31 -18.17 -16.94
N LEU A 49 -4.47 -17.67 -18.18
CA LEU A 49 -4.05 -16.31 -18.55
C LEU A 49 -4.73 -15.24 -17.70
N PHE A 50 -6.05 -15.37 -17.47
CA PHE A 50 -6.79 -14.46 -16.61
C PHE A 50 -6.27 -14.47 -15.16
N LYS A 51 -5.91 -15.65 -14.63
CA LYS A 51 -5.28 -15.76 -13.31
C LYS A 51 -3.93 -15.06 -13.27
N ILE A 52 -3.10 -15.25 -14.30
CA ILE A 52 -1.78 -14.61 -14.41
C ILE A 52 -1.90 -13.09 -14.47
N ASP A 53 -2.82 -12.56 -15.29
CA ASP A 53 -3.02 -11.11 -15.40
C ASP A 53 -3.51 -10.52 -14.07
N ARG A 54 -4.45 -11.19 -13.39
CA ARG A 54 -4.90 -10.74 -12.06
C ARG A 54 -3.77 -10.75 -11.02
N ILE A 55 -2.87 -11.74 -11.07
CA ILE A 55 -1.69 -11.77 -10.19
C ILE A 55 -0.75 -10.61 -10.53
N ARG A 56 -0.52 -10.33 -11.83
CA ARG A 56 0.30 -9.20 -12.28
C ARG A 56 -0.23 -7.88 -11.74
N ASP A 57 -1.53 -7.63 -11.86
CA ASP A 57 -2.14 -6.38 -11.41
C ASP A 57 -1.96 -6.18 -9.90
N VAL A 58 -2.19 -7.24 -9.11
CA VAL A 58 -1.97 -7.19 -7.65
C VAL A 58 -0.50 -6.89 -7.32
N LEU A 59 0.44 -7.50 -8.04
CA LEU A 59 1.87 -7.27 -7.81
C LEU A 59 2.30 -5.85 -8.17
N VAL A 60 1.79 -5.30 -9.27
CA VAL A 60 2.08 -3.92 -9.69
C VAL A 60 1.55 -2.91 -8.68
N ARG A 61 0.31 -3.08 -8.20
CA ARG A 61 -0.25 -2.22 -7.13
C ARG A 61 0.60 -2.26 -5.86
N ARG A 62 1.02 -3.46 -5.45
CA ARG A 62 1.90 -3.64 -4.29
C ARG A 62 3.29 -3.03 -4.48
N GLU A 63 3.85 -3.10 -5.69
CA GLU A 63 5.11 -2.44 -6.02
C GLU A 63 4.99 -0.91 -5.85
N SER A 64 3.88 -0.33 -6.33
CA SER A 64 3.59 1.09 -6.16
C SER A 64 3.52 1.48 -4.68
N GLU A 65 2.81 0.71 -3.84
CA GLU A 65 2.77 0.95 -2.39
C GLU A 65 4.15 0.88 -1.73
N LEU A 66 4.97 -0.10 -2.12
CA LEU A 66 6.36 -0.23 -1.64
C LEU A 66 7.22 0.97 -2.04
N ARG A 67 6.97 1.55 -3.22
CA ARG A 67 7.65 2.77 -3.66
C ARG A 67 7.25 3.97 -2.80
N TYR A 68 5.96 4.17 -2.55
CA TYR A 68 5.47 5.21 -1.64
C TYR A 68 6.06 5.07 -0.22
N MET A 69 6.10 3.85 0.33
CA MET A 69 6.76 3.59 1.61
C MET A 69 8.23 3.95 1.61
N MET A 70 8.96 3.59 0.55
CA MET A 70 10.38 3.90 0.43
C MET A 70 10.62 5.41 0.39
N ASP A 71 9.79 6.14 -0.36
CA ASP A 71 9.88 7.60 -0.47
C ASP A 71 9.56 8.28 0.88
N ASP A 72 8.52 7.85 1.60
CA ASP A 72 8.21 8.34 2.95
C ASP A 72 9.36 8.08 3.93
N ILE A 73 9.97 6.90 3.88
CA ILE A 73 11.14 6.56 4.70
C ILE A 73 12.32 7.50 4.38
N GLN A 74 12.55 7.83 3.11
CA GLN A 74 13.63 8.76 2.72
C GLN A 74 13.35 10.18 3.22
N LEU A 75 12.12 10.67 3.04
CA LEU A 75 11.70 11.98 3.57
C LEU A 75 11.87 12.04 5.10
N CYS A 76 11.43 11.00 5.81
CA CYS A 76 11.56 10.93 7.27
C CYS A 76 13.02 10.89 7.74
N LYS A 77 13.90 10.17 7.03
CA LYS A 77 15.35 10.16 7.31
C LYS A 77 15.94 11.55 7.17
N GLU A 78 15.60 12.26 6.10
CA GLU A 78 16.14 13.60 5.84
C GLU A 78 15.60 14.63 6.83
N ILE A 79 14.29 14.62 7.11
CA ILE A 79 13.68 15.44 8.17
C ILE A 79 14.38 15.19 9.50
N THR A 80 14.65 13.93 9.85
CA THR A 80 15.34 13.58 11.10
C THR A 80 16.77 14.11 11.12
N ARG A 81 17.49 14.04 10.01
CA ARG A 81 18.86 14.60 9.87
C ARG A 81 18.85 16.11 10.10
N LEU A 82 17.97 16.83 9.39
CA LEU A 82 17.84 18.28 9.50
C LEU A 82 17.40 18.72 10.90
N LYS A 83 16.43 18.01 11.52
CA LYS A 83 15.99 18.28 12.90
C LYS A 83 17.13 18.12 13.91
N LYS A 84 17.99 17.12 13.75
CA LYS A 84 19.18 16.94 14.60
C LYS A 84 20.17 18.08 14.43
N GLU A 85 20.33 18.62 13.22
CA GLU A 85 21.19 19.77 12.98
C GLU A 85 20.60 21.05 13.60
N LEU A 86 19.31 21.30 13.38
CA LEU A 86 18.59 22.42 13.96
C LEU A 86 18.63 22.41 15.49
N GLN A 87 18.45 21.24 16.10
CA GLN A 87 18.49 21.09 17.56
C GLN A 87 19.83 21.53 18.18
N LYS A 88 20.95 21.37 17.45
CA LYS A 88 22.26 21.84 17.92
C LYS A 88 22.31 23.37 18.01
N LEU A 89 21.76 24.06 17.00
CA LEU A 89 21.72 25.53 16.99
C LEU A 89 20.73 26.05 18.04
N VAL A 90 19.54 25.46 18.13
CA VAL A 90 18.50 25.87 19.08
C VAL A 90 18.92 25.65 20.54
N SER A 91 19.87 24.74 20.79
CA SER A 91 20.42 24.54 22.14
C SER A 91 21.31 25.68 22.64
N VAL A 92 21.76 26.56 21.75
CA VAL A 92 22.52 27.77 22.09
C VAL A 92 21.54 28.89 22.46
N PRO A 93 21.74 29.64 23.56
CA PRO A 93 20.89 30.78 23.89
C PRO A 93 20.94 31.87 22.80
N ASP A 94 19.81 32.54 22.52
CA ASP A 94 19.71 33.51 21.41
C ASP A 94 20.67 34.71 21.51
N ASN A 95 21.06 35.08 22.73
CA ASN A 95 22.04 36.14 23.00
C ASN A 95 23.46 35.74 22.58
N ASP A 96 23.74 34.44 22.56
CA ASP A 96 25.06 33.87 22.26
C ASP A 96 25.15 33.38 20.80
N LYS A 97 24.05 33.44 20.04
CA LYS A 97 24.02 33.08 18.61
C LYS A 97 24.62 34.17 17.73
N SER A 98 25.45 33.76 16.79
CA SER A 98 25.88 34.63 15.70
C SER A 98 24.73 34.88 14.70
N ASN A 99 24.88 35.90 13.84
CA ASN A 99 23.92 36.11 12.75
C ASN A 99 23.91 34.93 11.76
N GLU A 100 25.06 34.27 11.56
CA GLU A 100 25.16 33.08 10.70
C GLU A 100 24.39 31.91 11.30
N ASP A 101 24.45 31.72 12.62
CA ASP A 101 23.68 30.67 13.30
C ASP A 101 22.17 30.90 13.12
N ARG A 102 21.70 32.14 13.30
CA ARG A 102 20.29 32.50 13.10
C ARG A 102 19.84 32.27 11.66
N GLN A 103 20.66 32.65 10.69
CA GLN A 103 20.33 32.40 9.28
C GLN A 103 20.26 30.91 8.98
N LYS A 104 21.21 30.14 9.51
CA LYS A 104 21.24 28.69 9.32
C LYS A 104 20.04 27.99 9.99
N GLU A 105 19.59 28.47 11.15
CA GLU A 105 18.36 27.98 11.79
C GLU A 105 17.14 28.18 10.89
N GLU A 106 16.98 29.38 10.33
CA GLU A 106 15.89 29.71 9.40
C GLU A 106 15.94 28.83 8.14
N ASP A 107 17.13 28.68 7.54
CA ASP A 107 17.32 27.85 6.34
C ASP A 107 16.99 26.37 6.61
N LEU A 108 17.36 25.85 7.78
CA LEU A 108 17.03 24.48 8.19
C LEU A 108 15.52 24.33 8.42
N LEU A 109 14.87 25.32 9.05
CA LEU A 109 13.44 25.32 9.29
C LEU A 109 12.67 25.29 7.96
N GLN A 110 13.05 26.11 7.00
CA GLN A 110 12.44 26.16 5.67
C GLN A 110 12.63 24.85 4.90
N GLN A 111 13.80 24.22 4.98
CA GLN A 111 14.03 22.90 4.37
C GLN A 111 13.15 21.81 5.01
N ILE A 112 13.05 21.79 6.34
CA ILE A 112 12.18 20.85 7.04
C ILE A 112 10.73 21.07 6.63
N HIS A 113 10.27 22.32 6.52
CA HIS A 113 8.91 22.65 6.09
C HIS A 113 8.60 22.07 4.71
N LYS A 114 9.47 22.31 3.72
CA LYS A 114 9.32 21.78 2.35
C LYS A 114 9.25 20.25 2.31
N LEU A 115 10.03 19.56 3.14
CA LEU A 115 9.97 18.09 3.21
C LEU A 115 8.68 17.59 3.85
N VAL A 116 8.17 18.32 4.84
CA VAL A 116 6.87 18.01 5.46
C VAL A 116 5.73 18.22 4.46
N GLU A 117 5.76 19.31 3.68
CA GLU A 117 4.81 19.54 2.58
C GLU A 117 4.89 18.43 1.53
N THR A 118 6.12 18.04 1.13
CA THR A 118 6.33 16.93 0.17
C THR A 118 5.72 15.63 0.68
N ARG A 119 5.85 15.34 1.99
CA ARG A 119 5.24 14.16 2.60
C ARG A 119 3.71 14.26 2.65
N ASP A 120 3.17 15.46 2.82
CA ASP A 120 1.72 15.70 2.78
C ASP A 120 1.16 15.38 1.39
N PHE A 121 1.81 15.86 0.34
CA PHE A 121 1.46 15.50 -1.04
C PHE A 121 1.53 13.99 -1.30
N LEU A 122 2.54 13.30 -0.75
CA LEU A 122 2.66 11.85 -0.87
C LEU A 122 1.45 11.11 -0.28
N VAL A 123 0.90 11.62 0.83
CA VAL A 123 -0.29 11.06 1.47
C VAL A 123 -1.52 11.23 0.58
N ASP A 124 -1.69 12.43 0.01
CA ASP A 124 -2.79 12.72 -0.91
C ASP A 124 -2.73 11.84 -2.17
N ASP A 125 -1.53 11.67 -2.74
CA ASP A 125 -1.30 10.84 -3.93
C ASP A 125 -1.64 9.36 -3.67
N VAL A 126 -1.23 8.80 -2.53
CA VAL A 126 -1.56 7.42 -2.15
C VAL A 126 -3.07 7.23 -1.97
N GLU A 127 -3.74 8.20 -1.35
CA GLU A 127 -5.20 8.13 -1.18
C GLU A 127 -5.93 8.22 -2.53
N PHE A 128 -5.45 9.08 -3.42
CA PHE A 128 -5.99 9.19 -4.77
C PHE A 128 -5.85 7.88 -5.55
N GLU A 129 -4.69 7.24 -5.48
CA GLU A 129 -4.45 5.97 -6.15
C GLU A 129 -5.35 4.87 -5.59
N ARG A 130 -5.53 4.81 -4.26
CA ARG A 130 -6.45 3.86 -3.62
C ARG A 130 -7.91 4.04 -4.08
N LEU A 131 -8.33 5.28 -4.29
CA LEU A 131 -9.67 5.59 -4.81
C LEU A 131 -9.83 5.11 -6.25
N ARG A 132 -8.81 5.35 -7.09
CA ARG A 132 -8.77 4.87 -8.48
C ARG A 132 -8.89 3.35 -8.55
N GLU A 133 -8.04 2.62 -7.82
CA GLU A 133 -8.03 1.15 -7.82
C GLU A 133 -9.40 0.57 -7.44
N ARG A 134 -10.09 1.19 -6.46
CA ARG A 134 -11.44 0.76 -6.05
C ARG A 134 -12.48 0.94 -7.14
N GLU A 135 -12.40 2.03 -7.90
CA GLU A 135 -13.33 2.28 -9.00
C GLU A 135 -13.04 1.33 -10.18
N GLU A 136 -11.77 1.09 -10.50
CA GLU A 136 -11.37 0.10 -11.52
C GLU A 136 -11.88 -1.31 -11.19
N ASP A 137 -11.73 -1.75 -9.93
CA ASP A 137 -12.21 -3.06 -9.47
C ASP A 137 -13.75 -3.16 -9.55
N LYS A 138 -14.46 -2.06 -9.29
CA LYS A 138 -15.92 -1.97 -9.39
C LYS A 138 -16.38 -2.02 -10.84
N GLU A 139 -15.78 -1.24 -11.73
CA GLU A 139 -16.07 -1.26 -13.17
C GLU A 139 -15.83 -2.66 -13.76
N MET A 140 -14.74 -3.33 -13.36
CA MET A 140 -14.44 -4.70 -13.77
C MET A 140 -15.50 -5.70 -13.28
N ALA A 141 -15.94 -5.58 -12.02
CA ALA A 141 -16.96 -6.45 -11.46
C ALA A 141 -18.32 -6.27 -12.16
N ASP A 142 -18.72 -5.02 -12.40
CA ASP A 142 -19.96 -4.66 -13.09
C ASP A 142 -19.94 -5.15 -14.55
N PHE A 143 -18.80 -4.99 -15.24
CA PHE A 143 -18.60 -5.51 -16.59
C PHE A 143 -18.79 -7.03 -16.63
N LEU A 144 -18.14 -7.77 -15.73
CA LEU A 144 -18.28 -9.23 -15.65
C LEU A 144 -19.71 -9.66 -15.32
N GLN A 145 -20.41 -8.94 -14.43
CA GLN A 145 -21.81 -9.21 -14.10
C GLN A 145 -22.75 -8.99 -15.30
N SER A 146 -22.47 -7.98 -16.13
CA SER A 146 -23.26 -7.66 -17.33
C SER A 146 -23.06 -8.65 -18.48
N ARG A 147 -21.84 -9.19 -18.63
CA ARG A 147 -21.47 -10.14 -19.70
C ARG A 147 -21.75 -11.60 -19.33
N PHE A 148 -21.63 -11.93 -18.05
CA PHE A 148 -21.82 -13.28 -17.51
C PHE A 148 -22.72 -13.21 -16.27
N PRO A 149 -24.04 -13.00 -16.43
CA PRO A 149 -24.96 -13.06 -15.31
C PRO A 149 -24.86 -14.45 -14.65
N ARG A 150 -24.33 -14.51 -13.42
CA ARG A 150 -24.14 -15.77 -12.70
C ARG A 150 -25.49 -16.47 -12.55
N ASN A 151 -25.59 -17.69 -13.08
CA ASN A 151 -26.58 -18.67 -12.62
C ASN A 151 -26.31 -18.93 -11.13
N SER A 152 -27.13 -18.33 -10.26
CA SER A 152 -26.99 -18.36 -8.82
C SER A 152 -27.01 -19.79 -8.27
N LYS A 153 -25.89 -20.29 -7.76
CA LYS A 153 -25.86 -21.32 -6.72
C LYS A 153 -24.98 -20.85 -5.54
N LYS A 154 -25.70 -20.38 -4.51
CA LYS A 154 -25.42 -20.24 -3.07
C LYS A 154 -23.95 -20.04 -2.64
N LYS A 155 -23.62 -18.81 -2.22
CA LYS A 155 -22.53 -18.54 -1.27
C LYS A 155 -23.04 -18.75 0.15
N GLY A 156 -22.35 -19.61 0.91
CA GLY A 156 -22.50 -19.73 2.36
C GLY A 156 -22.07 -18.44 3.05
N VAL A 157 -22.87 -18.02 4.02
CA VAL A 157 -22.62 -16.90 4.92
C VAL A 157 -21.58 -17.34 5.96
N CYS A 158 -20.47 -16.61 6.08
CA CYS A 158 -19.65 -16.63 7.30
C CYS A 158 -20.00 -15.39 8.13
N SER A 159 -20.72 -15.62 9.21
CA SER A 159 -21.00 -14.66 10.27
C SER A 159 -19.77 -14.51 11.16
N ASN A 160 -19.21 -13.29 11.25
CA ASN A 160 -18.28 -12.95 12.32
C ASN A 160 -19.10 -12.56 13.55
N SER A 161 -19.05 -13.38 14.60
CA SER A 161 -19.45 -12.98 15.95
C SER A 161 -18.20 -12.45 16.65
N ALA A 162 -18.29 -11.20 17.11
CA ALA A 162 -17.30 -10.59 17.98
C ALA A 162 -17.56 -11.03 19.43
N SER A 163 -16.49 -11.33 20.16
CA SER A 163 -16.42 -11.28 21.63
C SER A 163 -15.08 -10.67 21.99
#